data_AF-A0A0G4N4I2-F1
#
_entry.id   AF-A0A0G4N4I2-F1
#
_cell.length_a   1.000
_cell.length_b   1.000
_cell.length_c   1.000
_cell.angle_alpha   90.00
_cell.angle_beta   90.00
_cell.angle_gamma   90.00
#
_symmetry.space_group_name_H-M   'P 1'
#
loop_
_entity.id
_entity.type
_entity.pdbx_description
1 polymer ?
#
loop_
_entity_poly.entity_id
_entity_poly.type
_entity_poly.pdbx_seq_one_letter_code
_entity_poly.pdbx_strand_id
1 'polypeptide(L)'
;MPTRMVRGRIVLGEEEPAEDAAPGYVVCKEGDVLDSRQTRLLKLFGICMSEFHVELIAYWSAATGECKKLEFHFCDWAGSSKGMNGFIKSQLPKFAAAHPQIEISVSPRPAKHPTIVGHYINGNSRSLLVKNMQPMEILRAAESMRDTNGEKLRRANKPVTSINPSVRGIWSPYHGNGEAV
;
A
#
# COMPACT_ATOMS: atom_id res chain seq x y z
N MET A 1 33.11 -6.86 28.07
CA MET A 1 32.72 -7.01 29.48
C MET A 1 33.98 -7.41 30.22
N PRO A 2 34.55 -6.59 31.11
CA PRO A 2 35.76 -6.98 31.82
C PRO A 2 35.42 -8.11 32.80
N THR A 3 36.02 -9.27 32.57
CA THR A 3 36.04 -10.39 33.52
C THR A 3 37.25 -10.22 34.42
N ARG A 4 37.08 -10.39 35.73
CA ARG A 4 38.21 -10.42 36.68
C ARG A 4 38.15 -11.67 37.53
N MET A 5 39.32 -12.16 37.95
CA MET A 5 39.42 -13.33 38.82
C MET A 5 39.47 -12.87 40.28
N VAL A 6 38.51 -13.31 41.09
CA VAL A 6 38.43 -12.99 42.52
C VAL A 6 38.38 -14.31 43.27
N ARG A 7 39.36 -14.58 44.14
CA ARG A 7 39.44 -15.80 44.96
C ARG A 7 39.25 -17.10 44.14
N GLY A 8 39.84 -17.15 42.95
CA GLY A 8 39.77 -18.32 42.04
C GLY A 8 38.48 -18.48 41.24
N ARG A 9 37.55 -17.51 41.29
CA ARG A 9 36.31 -17.49 40.49
C ARG A 9 36.32 -16.32 39.51
N ILE A 10 35.79 -16.53 38.31
CA ILE A 10 35.63 -15.47 37.30
C ILE A 10 34.36 -14.69 37.64
N VAL A 11 34.50 -13.39 37.90
CA VAL A 11 33.41 -12.47 38.24
C VAL A 11 33.28 -11.42 37.14
N LEU A 12 32.05 -10.97 36.89
CA LEU A 12 31.72 -9.92 35.93
C LEU A 12 31.57 -8.59 36.66
N GLY A 13 32.26 -7.54 36.19
CA GLY A 13 32.14 -6.17 36.73
C GLY A 13 33.21 -5.76 37.76
N GLU A 14 33.20 -4.48 38.13
CA GLU A 14 34.21 -3.83 38.97
C GLU A 14 33.84 -3.82 40.47
N GLU A 15 32.57 -4.02 40.80
CA GLU A 15 32.08 -3.98 42.20
C GLU A 15 32.47 -5.26 42.96
N GLU A 16 32.86 -5.11 44.23
CA GLU A 16 33.08 -6.23 45.15
C GLU A 16 31.72 -6.76 45.63
N PRO A 17 31.47 -8.08 45.58
CA PRO A 17 30.21 -8.63 46.07
C PRO A 17 30.11 -8.37 47.59
N ALA A 18 28.96 -7.86 48.04
CA ALA A 18 28.66 -7.71 49.47
C ALA A 18 28.81 -9.07 50.19
N GLU A 19 29.32 -9.07 51.42
CA GLU A 19 29.75 -10.28 52.15
C GLU A 19 28.65 -11.34 52.32
N ASP A 20 27.37 -10.93 52.25
CA ASP A 20 26.20 -11.80 52.39
C ASP A 20 25.47 -12.11 51.06
N ALA A 21 26.04 -11.75 49.90
CA ALA A 21 25.40 -11.97 48.61
C ALA A 21 25.52 -13.44 48.14
N ALA A 22 24.39 -14.03 47.75
CA ALA A 22 24.32 -15.36 47.16
C ALA A 22 25.29 -15.50 45.96
N PRO A 23 25.84 -16.71 45.70
CA PRO A 23 26.84 -16.91 44.63
C PRO A 23 26.23 -16.65 43.25
N GLY A 24 26.42 -15.43 42.72
CA GLY A 24 25.96 -15.08 41.38
C GLY A 24 26.09 -13.58 41.10
N TYR A 25 26.23 -13.23 39.83
CA TYR A 25 26.11 -11.85 39.36
C TYR A 25 24.63 -11.58 39.06
N VAL A 26 23.98 -10.75 39.88
CA VAL A 26 22.57 -10.39 39.68
C VAL A 26 22.49 -9.36 38.56
N VAL A 27 21.87 -9.73 37.44
CA VAL A 27 21.72 -8.85 36.27
C VAL A 27 20.59 -7.86 36.48
N CYS A 28 19.40 -8.32 36.87
CA CYS A 28 18.21 -7.49 37.15
C CYS A 28 17.20 -8.28 38.00
N LYS A 29 16.29 -7.60 38.70
CA LYS A 29 15.12 -8.22 39.35
C LYS A 29 13.84 -7.90 38.58
N GLU A 30 12.78 -8.66 38.85
CA GLU A 30 11.47 -8.44 38.25
C GLU A 30 10.92 -7.07 38.65
N GLY A 31 10.55 -6.26 37.65
CA GLY A 31 10.05 -4.89 37.84
C GLY A 31 11.11 -3.79 37.78
N ASP A 32 12.40 -4.13 37.72
CA ASP A 32 13.47 -3.13 37.56
C ASP A 32 13.48 -2.56 36.13
N VAL A 33 13.67 -1.23 36.01
CA VAL A 33 13.91 -0.59 34.70
C VAL A 33 15.33 -0.93 34.26
N LEU A 34 15.46 -1.69 33.18
CA LEU A 34 16.75 -2.22 32.72
C LEU A 34 17.67 -1.12 32.15
N ASP A 35 18.94 -1.14 32.56
CA ASP A 35 20.00 -0.30 32.00
C ASP A 35 20.55 -0.87 30.67
N SER A 36 21.32 -0.07 29.93
CA SER A 36 21.92 -0.45 28.63
C SER A 36 22.88 -1.65 28.73
N ARG A 37 23.50 -1.88 29.89
CA ARG A 37 24.45 -2.99 30.10
C ARG A 37 23.71 -4.28 30.39
N GLN A 38 22.72 -4.24 31.28
CA GLN A 38 21.84 -5.34 31.65
C GLN A 38 21.08 -5.85 30.43
N THR A 39 20.48 -4.93 29.65
CA THR A 39 19.80 -5.25 28.39
C THR A 39 20.73 -5.95 27.39
N ARG A 40 21.96 -5.47 27.24
CA ARG A 40 22.95 -6.10 26.37
C ARG A 40 23.40 -7.47 26.87
N LEU A 41 23.51 -7.65 28.18
CA LEU A 41 23.88 -8.92 28.79
C LEU A 41 22.79 -9.98 28.60
N LEU A 42 21.53 -9.62 28.85
CA LEU A 42 20.37 -10.49 28.63
C LEU A 42 20.25 -10.92 27.16
N LYS A 43 20.44 -9.99 26.22
CA LYS A 43 20.52 -10.31 24.77
C LYS A 43 21.66 -11.29 24.45
N LEU A 44 22.82 -11.13 25.08
CA LEU A 44 23.98 -12.00 24.84
C LEU A 44 23.74 -13.44 25.27
N PHE A 45 22.97 -13.64 26.34
CA PHE A 45 22.55 -14.95 26.83
C PHE A 45 21.29 -15.50 26.13
N GLY A 46 20.83 -14.84 25.06
CA GLY A 46 19.69 -15.30 24.27
C GLY A 46 18.34 -15.10 24.94
N ILE A 47 18.25 -14.26 25.97
CA ILE A 47 16.99 -13.96 26.65
C ILE A 47 16.24 -12.91 25.81
N CYS A 48 15.10 -13.32 25.26
CA CYS A 48 14.25 -12.46 24.43
C CYS A 48 13.67 -11.32 25.27
N MET A 49 14.06 -10.08 24.98
CA MET A 49 13.70 -8.92 25.81
C MET A 49 12.41 -8.21 25.38
N SER A 50 11.91 -8.47 24.18
CA SER A 50 10.58 -8.06 23.75
C SER A 50 10.23 -8.75 22.43
N GLU A 51 9.08 -9.42 22.42
CA GLU A 51 8.50 -9.98 21.21
C GLU A 51 7.47 -8.97 20.68
N PHE A 52 7.80 -8.26 19.62
CA PHE A 52 6.86 -7.34 18.98
C PHE A 52 6.26 -8.02 17.76
N HIS A 53 4.97 -8.32 17.85
CA HIS A 53 4.18 -8.78 16.70
C HIS A 53 3.74 -7.54 15.92
N VAL A 54 4.29 -7.37 14.73
CA VAL A 54 3.82 -6.33 13.79
C VAL A 54 2.76 -6.96 12.90
N GLU A 55 1.50 -6.74 13.24
CA GLU A 55 0.40 -7.03 12.31
C GLU A 55 0.30 -5.90 11.28
N LEU A 56 0.39 -6.28 10.01
CA LEU A 56 0.30 -5.36 8.89
C LEU A 56 -1.19 -5.10 8.60
N ILE A 57 -1.73 -4.02 9.17
CA ILE A 57 -3.18 -3.74 9.15
C ILE A 57 -3.65 -3.17 7.81
N ALA A 58 -2.81 -2.42 7.07
CA ALA A 58 -3.13 -1.92 5.72
C ALA A 58 -1.88 -1.39 4.97
N TYR A 59 -1.96 -1.36 3.63
CA TYR A 59 -1.02 -0.70 2.73
C TYR A 59 -1.68 0.54 2.08
N TRP A 60 -0.96 1.65 1.98
CA TRP A 60 -1.40 2.88 1.31
C TRP A 60 -0.48 3.17 0.12
N SER A 61 -1.07 3.30 -1.08
CA SER A 61 -0.41 3.80 -2.29
C SER A 61 -1.00 5.16 -2.65
N ALA A 62 -0.15 6.19 -2.67
CA ALA A 62 -0.52 7.55 -3.02
C ALA A 62 -0.64 7.82 -4.54
N ALA A 63 -0.20 6.88 -5.39
CA ALA A 63 0.40 7.28 -6.67
C ALA A 63 -0.33 6.85 -7.95
N THR A 64 -1.27 5.91 -7.90
CA THR A 64 -1.64 5.16 -9.12
C THR A 64 -3.00 5.49 -9.72
N GLY A 65 -3.80 6.37 -9.10
CA GLY A 65 -5.13 6.72 -9.64
C GLY A 65 -6.08 5.51 -9.76
N GLU A 66 -5.84 4.46 -8.97
CA GLU A 66 -6.48 3.16 -9.13
C GLU A 66 -8.01 3.23 -8.92
N CYS A 67 -8.72 2.39 -9.68
CA CYS A 67 -10.14 2.15 -9.47
C CYS A 67 -10.34 1.37 -8.16
N LYS A 68 -11.05 1.98 -7.21
CA LYS A 68 -11.31 1.39 -5.89
C LYS A 68 -12.49 0.43 -5.93
N LYS A 69 -13.53 0.78 -6.69
CA LYS A 69 -14.79 0.02 -6.74
C LYS A 69 -15.40 0.05 -8.13
N LEU A 70 -15.86 -1.11 -8.61
CA LEU A 70 -16.65 -1.26 -9.82
C LEU A 70 -18.05 -1.79 -9.49
N GLU A 71 -19.08 -1.03 -9.85
CA GLU A 71 -20.47 -1.43 -9.73
C GLU A 71 -21.04 -1.82 -11.11
N PHE A 72 -21.58 -3.02 -11.20
CA PHE A 72 -22.24 -3.54 -12.39
C PHE A 72 -23.74 -3.53 -12.16
N HIS A 73 -24.43 -2.67 -12.90
CA HIS A 73 -25.88 -2.63 -12.92
C HIS A 73 -26.43 -3.37 -14.13
N PHE A 74 -27.40 -4.25 -13.90
CA PHE A 74 -27.97 -5.11 -14.93
C PHE A 74 -29.49 -5.23 -14.78
N CYS A 75 -30.17 -5.77 -15.78
CA CYS A 75 -31.61 -6.05 -15.72
C CYS A 75 -31.87 -7.48 -16.17
N ASP A 76 -32.69 -8.23 -15.44
CA ASP A 76 -32.89 -9.66 -15.67
C ASP A 76 -33.64 -9.97 -16.98
N TRP A 77 -34.59 -9.11 -17.36
CA TRP A 77 -35.48 -9.37 -18.50
C TRP A 77 -35.18 -8.53 -19.75
N ALA A 78 -34.55 -7.37 -19.59
CA ALA A 78 -34.43 -6.43 -20.70
C ALA A 78 -33.41 -6.92 -21.73
N GLY A 79 -33.81 -6.93 -23.01
CA GLY A 79 -32.94 -7.36 -24.11
C GLY A 79 -31.59 -6.64 -24.16
N SER A 80 -31.56 -5.37 -23.74
CA SER A 80 -30.34 -4.57 -23.72
C SER A 80 -29.29 -5.00 -22.68
N SER A 81 -29.69 -5.79 -21.68
CA SER A 81 -28.81 -6.32 -20.63
C SER A 81 -28.34 -7.75 -20.92
N LYS A 82 -28.73 -8.35 -22.05
CA LYS A 82 -28.37 -9.74 -22.39
C LYS A 82 -26.86 -10.00 -22.30
N GLY A 83 -26.04 -9.11 -22.86
CA GLY A 83 -24.59 -9.25 -22.79
C GLY A 83 -24.02 -9.02 -21.39
N MET A 84 -24.58 -8.10 -20.61
CA MET A 84 -24.18 -7.89 -19.21
C MET A 84 -24.48 -9.12 -18.36
N ASN A 85 -25.67 -9.72 -18.53
CA ASN A 85 -26.07 -10.93 -17.82
C ASN A 85 -25.16 -12.11 -18.21
N GLY A 86 -24.73 -12.19 -19.47
CA GLY A 86 -23.71 -13.13 -19.93
C GLY A 86 -22.35 -12.89 -19.25
N PHE A 87 -21.87 -11.64 -19.25
CA PHE A 87 -20.61 -11.24 -18.62
C PHE A 87 -20.57 -11.57 -17.12
N ILE A 88 -21.62 -11.25 -16.38
CA ILE A 88 -21.75 -11.53 -14.94
C ILE A 88 -21.63 -13.04 -14.67
N LYS A 89 -22.21 -13.88 -15.51
CA LYS A 89 -22.20 -15.35 -15.33
C LYS A 89 -20.86 -15.98 -15.72
N SER A 90 -20.21 -15.49 -16.77
CA SER A 90 -19.05 -16.17 -17.35
C SER A 90 -17.70 -15.54 -17.01
N GLN A 91 -17.59 -14.22 -17.12
CA GLN A 91 -16.30 -13.50 -17.14
C GLN A 91 -16.05 -12.76 -15.82
N LEU A 92 -17.09 -12.24 -15.18
CA LEU A 92 -16.96 -11.46 -13.95
C LEU A 92 -16.26 -12.23 -12.80
N PRO A 93 -16.53 -13.53 -12.55
CA PRO A 93 -15.81 -14.26 -11.50
C PRO A 93 -14.30 -14.35 -11.76
N LYS A 94 -13.90 -14.54 -13.03
CA LYS A 94 -12.49 -14.58 -13.43
C LYS A 94 -11.83 -13.21 -13.29
N PHE A 95 -12.55 -12.16 -13.70
CA PHE A 95 -12.10 -10.77 -13.55
C PHE A 95 -11.93 -10.39 -12.07
N ALA A 96 -12.88 -10.76 -11.22
CA ALA A 96 -12.81 -10.53 -9.78
C ALA A 96 -11.64 -11.26 -9.12
N ALA A 97 -11.42 -12.52 -9.49
CA ALA A 97 -10.28 -13.29 -8.99
C ALA A 97 -8.92 -12.71 -9.42
N ALA A 98 -8.84 -12.10 -10.61
CA ALA A 98 -7.62 -11.46 -11.10
C ALA A 98 -7.34 -10.10 -10.43
N HIS A 99 -8.35 -9.45 -9.85
CA HIS A 99 -8.26 -8.10 -9.30
C HIS A 99 -8.86 -8.01 -7.87
N PRO A 100 -8.24 -8.67 -6.88
CA PRO A 100 -8.72 -8.64 -5.49
C PRO A 100 -8.65 -7.24 -4.85
N GLN A 101 -7.89 -6.31 -5.41
CA GLN A 101 -7.79 -4.94 -4.92
C GLN A 101 -9.01 -4.05 -5.25
N ILE A 102 -9.90 -4.50 -6.14
CA ILE A 102 -11.07 -3.73 -6.58
C ILE A 102 -12.32 -4.31 -5.95
N GLU A 103 -13.08 -3.49 -5.24
CA GLU A 103 -14.39 -3.89 -4.72
C GLU A 103 -15.38 -4.03 -5.89
N ILE A 104 -15.93 -5.22 -6.08
CA ILE A 104 -16.89 -5.48 -7.16
C ILE A 104 -18.28 -5.64 -6.56
N SER A 105 -19.20 -4.76 -6.98
CA SER A 105 -20.61 -4.80 -6.60
C SER A 105 -21.47 -5.11 -7.83
N VAL A 106 -22.46 -5.96 -7.66
CA VAL A 106 -23.41 -6.30 -8.73
C VAL A 106 -24.81 -6.05 -8.20
N SER A 107 -25.60 -5.22 -8.89
CA SER A 107 -26.95 -4.88 -8.45
C SER A 107 -27.95 -4.84 -9.60
N PRO A 108 -29.13 -5.45 -9.44
CA PRO A 108 -30.18 -5.37 -10.45
C PRO A 108 -30.79 -3.96 -10.46
N ARG A 109 -31.04 -3.44 -11.66
CA ARG A 109 -31.76 -2.20 -11.95
C ARG A 109 -32.88 -2.46 -12.97
N PRO A 110 -34.06 -2.88 -12.49
CA PRO A 110 -35.26 -3.08 -13.29
C PRO A 110 -35.54 -1.88 -14.23
N ALA A 111 -35.94 -2.16 -15.47
CA ALA A 111 -36.32 -1.15 -16.48
C ALA A 111 -35.25 -0.08 -16.79
N LYS A 112 -33.96 -0.36 -16.53
CA LYS A 112 -32.84 0.52 -16.89
C LYS A 112 -31.83 -0.22 -17.77
N HIS A 113 -31.12 0.55 -18.60
CA HIS A 113 -30.01 0.02 -19.37
C HIS A 113 -28.85 -0.39 -18.45
N PRO A 114 -28.09 -1.43 -18.82
CA PRO A 114 -26.95 -1.86 -18.03
C PRO A 114 -25.87 -0.78 -18.02
N THR A 115 -25.24 -0.59 -16.87
CA THR A 115 -24.21 0.43 -16.66
C THR A 115 -23.11 -0.11 -15.77
N ILE A 116 -21.87 0.27 -16.05
CA ILE A 116 -20.72 0.06 -15.17
C ILE A 116 -20.40 1.40 -14.52
N VAL A 117 -20.20 1.43 -13.21
CA VAL A 117 -19.80 2.62 -12.46
C VAL A 117 -18.48 2.35 -11.76
N GLY A 118 -17.47 3.15 -12.07
CA GLY A 118 -16.15 3.07 -11.44
C GLY A 118 -15.97 4.22 -10.47
N HIS A 119 -15.61 3.90 -9.23
CA HIS A 119 -15.22 4.86 -8.21
C HIS A 119 -13.71 4.82 -8.04
N TYR A 120 -13.08 5.98 -8.08
CA TYR A 120 -11.62 6.12 -8.06
C TYR A 120 -11.15 6.74 -6.75
N ILE A 121 -9.88 6.53 -6.42
CA ILE A 121 -9.28 7.04 -5.18
C ILE A 121 -9.33 8.57 -5.06
N ASN A 122 -9.38 9.29 -6.18
CA ASN A 122 -9.51 10.75 -6.21
C ASN A 122 -10.93 11.27 -5.87
N GLY A 123 -11.85 10.38 -5.52
CA GLY A 123 -13.24 10.71 -5.19
C GLY A 123 -14.15 10.89 -6.42
N ASN A 124 -13.59 10.90 -7.63
CA ASN A 124 -14.39 10.95 -8.85
C ASN A 124 -15.05 9.60 -9.12
N SER A 125 -16.15 9.65 -9.86
CA SER A 125 -16.85 8.47 -10.34
C SER A 125 -17.14 8.62 -11.84
N ARG A 126 -16.99 7.52 -12.58
CA ARG A 126 -17.29 7.47 -14.02
C ARG A 126 -18.32 6.39 -14.28
N SER A 127 -19.38 6.75 -15.00
CA SER A 127 -20.39 5.79 -15.45
C SER A 127 -20.24 5.54 -16.95
N LEU A 128 -20.31 4.27 -17.35
CA LEU A 128 -20.30 3.83 -18.74
C LEU A 128 -21.53 2.96 -19.01
N LEU A 129 -22.33 3.38 -19.97
CA LEU A 129 -23.54 2.65 -20.39
C LEU A 129 -23.17 1.59 -21.43
N VAL A 130 -23.51 0.33 -21.16
CA VAL A 130 -23.09 -0.84 -21.96
C VAL A 130 -24.27 -1.55 -22.62
N LYS A 131 -25.28 -0.79 -23.07
CA LYS A 131 -26.47 -1.36 -23.72
C LYS A 131 -26.09 -2.13 -24.99
N ASN A 132 -26.70 -3.31 -25.18
CA ASN A 132 -26.52 -4.15 -26.37
C ASN A 132 -25.07 -4.58 -26.67
N MET A 133 -24.13 -4.39 -25.74
CA MET A 133 -22.75 -4.86 -25.89
C MET A 133 -22.67 -6.36 -25.64
N GLN A 134 -21.73 -7.04 -26.30
CA GLN A 134 -21.41 -8.45 -26.05
C GLN A 134 -20.60 -8.62 -24.76
N PRO A 135 -20.61 -9.81 -24.13
CA PRO A 135 -19.87 -10.04 -22.87
C PRO A 135 -18.38 -9.69 -22.94
N MET A 136 -17.75 -9.91 -24.09
CA MET A 136 -16.33 -9.59 -24.30
C MET A 136 -16.07 -8.08 -24.46
N GLU A 137 -17.03 -7.34 -25.03
CA GLU A 137 -16.94 -5.87 -25.13
C GLU A 137 -17.11 -5.22 -23.74
N ILE A 138 -17.99 -5.81 -22.92
CA ILE A 138 -18.18 -5.39 -21.52
C ILE A 138 -16.93 -5.66 -20.69
N LEU A 139 -16.24 -6.80 -20.92
CA LEU A 139 -14.94 -7.06 -20.30
C LEU A 139 -13.92 -5.96 -20.66
N ARG A 140 -13.78 -5.63 -21.95
CA ARG A 140 -12.87 -4.55 -22.39
C ARG A 140 -13.24 -3.19 -21.78
N ALA A 141 -14.54 -2.91 -21.62
CA ALA A 141 -15.01 -1.70 -20.96
C ALA A 141 -14.64 -1.69 -19.47
N ALA A 142 -14.74 -2.83 -18.78
CA ALA A 142 -14.32 -2.97 -17.38
C ALA A 142 -12.81 -2.83 -17.21
N GLU A 143 -12.01 -3.44 -18.09
CA GLU A 143 -10.55 -3.27 -18.15
C GLU A 143 -10.17 -1.81 -18.39
N SER A 144 -10.82 -1.14 -19.35
CA SER A 144 -10.58 0.28 -19.60
C SER A 144 -10.92 1.15 -18.38
N MET A 145 -11.99 0.84 -17.64
CA MET A 145 -12.33 1.55 -16.41
C MET A 145 -11.31 1.30 -15.29
N ARG A 146 -10.79 0.07 -15.17
CA ARG A 146 -9.70 -0.26 -14.25
C ARG A 146 -8.44 0.55 -14.56
N ASP A 147 -8.08 0.65 -15.83
CA ASP A 147 -6.81 1.25 -16.29
C ASP A 147 -6.86 2.80 -16.34
N THR A 148 -8.02 3.41 -16.10
CA THR A 148 -8.19 4.87 -16.09
C THR A 148 -7.92 5.44 -14.69
N ASN A 149 -7.36 6.65 -14.61
CA ASN A 149 -7.03 7.34 -13.35
C ASN A 149 -8.20 8.10 -12.69
N GLY A 150 -9.42 7.99 -13.23
CA GLY A 150 -10.61 8.70 -12.77
C GLY A 150 -10.63 10.21 -12.99
N GLU A 151 -9.64 10.80 -13.64
CA GLU A 151 -9.64 12.24 -13.93
C GLU A 151 -10.64 12.58 -15.05
N LYS A 152 -11.10 13.83 -15.07
CA LYS A 152 -11.94 14.33 -16.17
C LYS A 152 -11.14 14.25 -17.47
N LEU A 153 -11.73 13.63 -18.49
CA LEU A 153 -11.11 13.55 -19.81
C LEU A 153 -10.87 14.97 -20.35
N ARG A 154 -9.61 15.32 -20.56
CA ARG A 154 -9.17 16.61 -21.07
C ARG A 154 -8.20 16.40 -22.22
N ARG A 155 -8.17 17.34 -23.17
CA ARG A 155 -7.19 17.33 -24.24
C ARG A 155 -5.79 17.59 -23.65
N ALA A 156 -4.86 16.67 -23.90
CA ALA A 156 -3.46 16.88 -23.58
C ALA A 156 -2.83 17.81 -24.63
N ASN A 157 -2.36 18.98 -24.20
CA ASN A 157 -1.67 19.93 -25.08
C ASN A 157 -0.16 19.65 -25.17
N LYS A 158 0.41 19.03 -24.14
CA LYS A 158 1.83 18.69 -24.05
C LYS A 158 1.96 17.20 -23.75
N PRO A 159 2.87 16.47 -24.41
CA PRO A 159 3.07 15.05 -24.15
C PRO A 159 3.76 14.78 -22.80
N VAL A 160 4.51 15.76 -22.27
CA VAL A 160 5.25 15.62 -21.01
C VAL A 160 4.86 16.74 -20.05
N THR A 161 4.58 16.37 -18.80
CA THR A 161 4.39 17.26 -17.67
C THR A 161 5.47 16.96 -16.62
N SER A 162 6.15 18.00 -16.14
CA SER A 162 7.15 17.90 -15.08
C SER A 162 6.79 18.85 -13.97
N ILE A 163 6.93 18.40 -12.72
CA ILE A 163 6.86 19.23 -11.52
C ILE A 163 8.23 19.88 -11.27
N ASN A 164 9.31 19.18 -11.67
CA ASN A 164 10.68 19.61 -11.43
C ASN A 164 11.13 20.66 -12.46
N PRO A 165 11.99 21.62 -12.05
CA PRO A 165 12.62 22.58 -12.95
C PRO A 165 13.62 21.90 -13.89
N SER A 166 14.03 22.62 -14.94
CA SER A 166 15.06 22.18 -15.90
C SER A 166 16.39 21.90 -15.20
N VAL A 167 16.99 20.74 -15.46
CA VAL A 167 18.31 20.34 -14.92
C VAL A 167 19.41 21.31 -15.36
N ARG A 168 19.31 21.88 -16.56
CA ARG A 168 20.29 22.86 -17.09
C ARG A 168 19.96 24.31 -16.71
N GLY A 169 18.98 24.52 -15.85
CA GLY A 169 18.42 25.84 -15.58
C GLY A 169 17.52 26.34 -16.72
N ILE A 170 16.90 27.49 -16.48
CA ILE A 170 16.19 28.26 -17.49
C ILE A 170 17.22 29.16 -18.17
N TRP A 171 17.12 29.32 -19.49
CA TRP A 171 18.01 30.22 -20.23
C TRP A 171 17.98 31.63 -19.63
N SER A 172 19.17 32.25 -19.49
CA SER A 172 19.34 33.60 -18.98
C SER A 172 20.32 34.38 -19.86
N PRO A 173 19.96 35.58 -20.34
CA PRO A 173 20.84 36.36 -21.23
C PRO A 173 22.14 36.80 -20.55
N TYR A 174 22.16 36.93 -19.22
CA TYR A 174 23.32 37.39 -18.45
C TYR A 174 24.33 36.30 -18.09
N HIS A 175 23.98 35.02 -18.30
CA HIS A 175 24.80 33.88 -17.91
C HIS A 175 25.40 33.15 -19.13
N GLY A 176 25.36 33.80 -20.30
CA GLY A 176 26.01 33.33 -21.53
C GLY A 176 27.30 34.09 -21.83
N ASN A 177 28.02 33.68 -22.89
CA ASN A 177 29.30 34.27 -23.28
C ASN A 177 29.21 35.66 -23.94
N GLY A 178 28.07 36.36 -23.83
CA GLY A 178 27.82 37.66 -24.44
C GLY A 178 27.75 37.58 -25.98
N GLU A 179 26.58 37.83 -26.55
CA GLU A 179 26.48 38.07 -27.99
C GLU A 179 26.82 39.54 -28.25
N ALA A 180 27.77 39.80 -29.16
CA ALA A 180 28.05 41.16 -29.63
C ALA A 180 26.85 41.63 -30.47
N VAL A 181 26.32 42.80 -30.11
CA VAL A 181 25.24 43.50 -30.82
C VAL A 181 25.76 44.13 -32.09
#